data_AF-A0A7C7GS35-F1
#
_entry.id   AF-A0A7C7GS35-F1
#
_cell.length_a   1.000
_cell.length_b   1.000
_cell.length_c   1.000
_cell.angle_alpha   90.00
_cell.angle_beta   90.00
_cell.angle_gamma   90.00
#
_symmetry.space_group_name_H-M   'P 1'
#
loop_
_entity.id
_entity.type
_entity.pdbx_description
1 polymer ?
#
loop_
_entity_poly.entity_id
_entity_poly.type
_entity_poly.pdbx_seq_one_letter_code
_entity_poly.pdbx_strand_id
1 'polypeptide(L)' 'MNGTTTLRGLPTNVTWNLRDISGRLLTNGMGAEVDFTGLPEGIYFIQTNGWGTKKVLLHF' A
#
# COMPACT_ATOMS: atom_id res chain seq x y z
N MET A 1 0.11 16.48 -0.55
CA MET A 1 1.50 15.99 -0.72
C MET A 1 1.41 14.58 -1.23
N ASN A 2 2.12 14.24 -2.31
CA ASN A 2 2.05 12.92 -2.93
C ASN A 2 2.97 11.97 -2.15
N GLY A 3 2.40 11.02 -1.42
CA GLY A 3 3.16 9.97 -0.75
C GLY A 3 3.10 8.71 -1.60
N THR A 4 4.17 8.39 -2.32
CA THR A 4 4.32 7.07 -2.95
C THR A 4 5.17 6.19 -2.05
N THR A 5 4.82 4.91 -1.93
CA THR A 5 5.70 3.93 -1.28
C THR A 5 6.10 2.86 -2.28
N THR A 6 7.39 2.60 -2.36
CA THR A 6 7.92 1.47 -3.13
C THR A 6 7.97 0.22 -2.25
N LEU A 7 7.56 -0.91 -2.83
CA LEU A 7 7.67 -2.24 -2.28
C LEU A 7 9.01 -2.85 -2.71
N ARG A 8 10.10 -2.40 -2.07
CA ARG A 8 11.45 -2.87 -2.39
C ARG A 8 11.57 -4.38 -2.18
N GLY A 9 12.24 -5.06 -3.10
CA GLY A 9 12.47 -6.51 -3.05
C GLY A 9 11.33 -7.36 -3.62
N LEU A 10 10.25 -6.74 -4.13
CA LEU A 10 9.20 -7.46 -4.84
C LEU A 10 9.39 -7.39 -6.35
N PRO A 11 8.98 -8.43 -7.10
CA PRO A 11 8.86 -8.37 -8.54
C PRO A 11 7.95 -7.22 -9.00
N THR A 12 8.22 -6.67 -10.18
CA THR A 12 7.42 -5.60 -10.79
C THR A 12 6.00 -6.02 -11.15
N ASN A 13 5.69 -7.32 -11.10
CA ASN A 13 4.39 -7.90 -11.41
C ASN A 13 3.62 -8.41 -10.18
N VAL A 14 3.94 -7.93 -8.98
CA VAL A 14 3.18 -8.29 -7.77
C VAL A 14 1.80 -7.63 -7.76
N THR A 15 0.78 -8.36 -7.36
CA THR A 15 -0.55 -7.80 -7.09
C THR A 15 -0.70 -7.48 -5.61
N TRP A 16 -1.36 -6.38 -5.29
CA TRP A 16 -1.50 -5.90 -3.92
C TRP A 16 -2.88 -5.32 -3.63
N ASN A 17 -3.28 -5.39 -2.37
CA ASN A 17 -4.49 -4.77 -1.81
C ASN A 17 -4.10 -3.76 -0.74
N LEU A 18 -4.59 -2.53 -0.85
CA LEU A 18 -4.40 -1.48 0.15
C LEU A 18 -5.61 -1.41 1.08
N ARG A 19 -5.37 -1.55 2.38
CA ARG A 19 -6.40 -1.47 3.42
C ARG A 19 -6.07 -0.40 4.45
N ASP A 20 -7.09 0.23 5.02
CA ASP A 20 -6.93 1.09 6.20
C ASP A 20 -6.81 0.27 7.50
N ILE A 21 -6.61 0.96 8.63
CA ILE A 21 -6.46 0.33 9.96
C ILE A 21 -7.69 -0.48 10.41
N SER A 22 -8.88 -0.19 9.87
CA SER A 22 -10.09 -0.98 10.15
C SER A 22 -10.16 -2.27 9.33
N GLY A 23 -9.22 -2.47 8.39
CA GLY A 23 -9.21 -3.58 7.45
C GLY A 23 -10.06 -3.35 6.19
N ARG A 24 -10.66 -2.16 6.03
CA ARG A 24 -11.44 -1.80 4.84
C ARG A 24 -10.51 -1.69 3.63
N LEU A 25 -10.89 -2.38 2.54
CA LEU A 25 -10.21 -2.26 1.26
C LEU A 25 -10.46 -0.88 0.66
N LEU A 26 -9.39 -0.15 0.37
CA LEU A 26 -9.46 1.16 -0.27
C LEU A 26 -9.26 1.04 -1.78
N THR A 27 -8.23 0.29 -2.17
CA THR A 27 -7.88 0.08 -3.57
C THR A 27 -6.99 -1.16 -3.70
N ASN A 28 -6.79 -1.61 -4.92
CA ASN A 28 -5.90 -2.71 -5.28
C ASN A 28 -5.15 -2.35 -6.56
N GLY A 29 -4.04 -3.03 -6.81
CA GLY A 29 -3.23 -2.75 -7.98
C GLY A 29 -2.22 -3.84 -8.28
N MET A 30 -1.41 -3.56 -9.28
CA MET A 30 -0.28 -4.38 -9.70
C MET A 30 0.95 -3.49 -9.80
N GLY A 31 2.12 -4.03 -9.48
CA GLY A 31 3.36 -3.27 -9.46
C GLY A 31 4.00 -3.21 -8.09
N ALA A 32 5.24 -2.71 -8.06
CA ALA A 32 5.98 -2.49 -6.82
C ALA A 32 5.76 -1.08 -6.23
N GLU A 33 4.77 -0.32 -6.71
CA GLU A 33 4.45 1.03 -6.22
C GLU A 33 2.99 1.11 -5.78
N VAL A 34 2.78 1.83 -4.68
CA VAL A 34 1.44 2.14 -4.14
C VAL A 34 1.36 3.65 -3.93
N ASP A 35 0.32 4.26 -4.50
CA ASP A 35 0.03 5.68 -4.38
C ASP A 35 -0.95 5.93 -3.21
N PHE A 36 -0.59 6.87 -2.33
CA PHE A 36 -1.42 7.30 -1.20
C PHE A 36 -1.99 8.70 -1.40
N THR A 37 -1.87 9.27 -2.60
CA THR A 37 -2.37 10.60 -2.92
C THR A 37 -3.88 10.70 -2.63
N GLY A 38 -4.26 11.71 -1.84
CA GLY A 38 -5.66 11.94 -1.45
C GLY A 38 -6.15 11.11 -0.27
N LEU A 39 -5.32 10.21 0.30
CA LEU A 39 -5.66 9.49 1.51
C LEU A 39 -5.34 10.34 2.77
N PRO A 40 -6.19 10.29 3.81
CA PRO A 40 -5.92 10.99 5.07
C PRO A 40 -4.72 10.38 5.80
N GLU A 41 -4.14 11.13 6.74
CA GLU A 41 -3.11 10.57 7.62
C GLU A 41 -3.63 9.36 8.40
N GLY A 42 -2.76 8.37 8.60
CA GLY A 42 -3.15 7.15 9.29
C GLY A 42 -2.25 5.96 9.00
N ILE A 43 -2.67 4.81 9.50
CA ILE A 43 -1.99 3.54 9.30
C ILE A 43 -2.69 2.76 8.20
N TYR A 44 -1.89 2.25 7.28
CA TYR A 44 -2.32 1.47 6.14
C TYR A 44 -1.56 0.15 6.03
N PHE A 45 -2.20 -0.82 5.40
CA PHE A 45 -1.65 -2.15 5.17
C PHE A 45 -1.70 -2.47 3.69
N ILE A 46 -0.53 -2.73 3.11
CA ILE A 46 -0.38 -3.22 1.74
C ILE A 46 -0.21 -4.73 1.82
N GLN A 47 -1.23 -5.47 1.42
CA GLN A 47 -1.22 -6.94 1.38
C GLN A 47 -0.79 -7.38 -0.02
N THR A 48 0.38 -7.99 -0.15
CA THR A 48 0.92 -8.45 -1.42
C THR A 48 0.65 -9.95 -1.60
N ASN A 49 0.07 -10.32 -2.74
CA ASN A 49 -0.37 -11.69 -2.99
C ASN A 49 0.81 -12.66 -3.07
N GLY A 50 0.99 -13.49 -2.02
CA GLY A 50 2.09 -14.43 -1.90
C GLY A 50 3.37 -13.87 -1.28
N TRP A 51 3.41 -12.60 -0.88
CA TRP A 51 4.63 -11.94 -0.37
C TRP A 51 4.48 -11.28 1.01
N GLY A 52 3.28 -11.30 1.59
CA GLY A 52 3.02 -10.86 2.96
C GLY A 52 2.29 -9.53 3.05
N THR A 53 2.56 -8.76 4.11
CA THR A 53 1.87 -7.49 4.38
C THR A 53 2.85 -6.44 4.88
N LYS A 54 2.83 -5.26 4.26
CA LYS A 54 3.61 -4.09 4.67
C LYS A 54 2.72 -3.10 5.41
N LYS A 55 3.10 -2.72 6.63
CA LYS A 55 2.48 -1.61 7.38
C LYS A 55 3.12 -0.28 6.94
N VAL A 56 2.29 0.73 6.73
CA VAL A 56 2.73 2.08 6.35
C VAL A 56 2.05 3.09 7.28
N LEU A 57 2.82 4.01 7.86
CA LEU A 57 2.31 5.20 8.53
C LEU A 57 2.37 6.35 7.52
N LEU A 58 1.22 6.89 7.14
CA LEU A 58 1.11 8.09 6.34
C LEU A 58 0.91 9.28 7.28
N HIS A 59 1.80 10.25 7.20
CA HIS A 59 1.81 11.48 7.99
C HIS A 59 2.48 12.58 7.16
N PHE A 60 2.04 13.83 7.28
CA PHE A 60 2.52 14.98 6.50
C PHE A 60 3.22 16.02 7.39
#